data_AF-A0A833STK5-F1
#
_entry.id   AF-A0A833STK5-F1
#
_cell.length_a   1.000
_cell.length_b   1.000
_cell.length_c   1.000
_cell.angle_alpha   90.00
_cell.angle_beta   90.00
_cell.angle_gamma   90.00
#
_symmetry.space_group_name_H-M   'P 1'
#
loop_
_entity.id
_entity.type
_entity.pdbx_description
1 polymer ?
#
loop_
_entity_poly.entity_id
_entity_poly.type
_entity_poly.pdbx_seq_one_letter_code
_entity_poly.pdbx_strand_id
1 'polypeptide(L)'
;MTNNSSEPVARRLVEGLKCNLDLYNEYIESDEGQDIFIMAALCESRIVYLKNVRAGWYGPIPQADLSLAMCSEECLRSDELHKKAMSLSRCTCAQVSADTIVRHDFCLENSARLLCTHLSECGHWGCQLEDFNCLRYEWDHLYPCAGSCVAINAGVVVLALTASWLA
;
A
#
# COMPACT_ATOMS: atom_id res chain seq x y z
N MET A 1 -23.78 -4.09 -31.54
CA MET A 1 -23.70 -4.88 -30.30
C MET A 1 -22.54 -5.84 -30.49
N THR A 2 -21.35 -5.45 -30.05
CA THR A 2 -20.10 -6.19 -30.25
C THR A 2 -19.71 -6.92 -28.97
N ASN A 3 -19.34 -8.18 -29.14
CA ASN A 3 -19.01 -9.21 -28.15
C ASN A 3 -18.04 -8.78 -27.05
N ASN A 4 -18.31 -9.22 -25.82
CA ASN A 4 -17.31 -9.28 -24.74
C ASN A 4 -17.27 -10.70 -24.18
N SER A 5 -16.61 -11.61 -24.90
CA SER A 5 -16.46 -13.03 -24.56
C SER A 5 -15.05 -13.38 -24.04
N SER A 6 -14.29 -12.38 -23.58
CA SER A 6 -12.87 -12.48 -23.21
C SER A 6 -12.61 -12.81 -21.73
N GLU A 7 -13.60 -12.69 -20.85
CA GLU A 7 -13.44 -12.94 -19.39
C GLU A 7 -13.09 -14.39 -18.99
N PRO A 8 -13.70 -15.47 -19.57
CA PRO A 8 -13.45 -16.82 -19.07
C PRO A 8 -12.12 -17.42 -19.56
N VAL A 9 -11.58 -16.92 -20.68
CA VAL A 9 -10.31 -17.40 -21.26
C VAL A 9 -9.12 -16.76 -20.55
N ALA A 10 -9.22 -15.48 -20.17
CA ALA A 10 -8.22 -14.81 -19.35
C ALA A 10 -8.09 -15.45 -17.96
N ARG A 11 -9.21 -15.80 -17.32
CA ARG A 11 -9.20 -16.53 -16.03
C ARG A 11 -8.53 -17.92 -16.14
N ARG A 12 -8.76 -18.67 -17.21
CA ARG A 12 -8.12 -19.98 -17.45
C ARG A 12 -6.64 -19.91 -17.84
N LEU A 13 -6.18 -18.82 -18.46
CA LEU A 13 -4.77 -18.64 -18.79
C LEU A 13 -3.93 -18.32 -17.55
N VAL A 14 -4.51 -17.65 -16.55
CA VAL A 14 -3.89 -17.43 -15.24
C VAL A 14 -3.82 -18.73 -14.43
N GLU A 15 -4.82 -19.62 -14.54
CA GLU A 15 -4.78 -20.97 -13.95
C GLU A 15 -3.64 -21.87 -14.48
N GLY A 16 -3.07 -21.54 -15.65
CA GLY A 16 -1.95 -22.29 -16.27
C GLY A 16 -0.56 -21.90 -15.77
N LEU A 17 -0.41 -20.76 -15.09
CA LEU A 17 0.85 -20.33 -14.49
C LEU A 17 0.77 -20.60 -12.99
N LYS A 18 1.19 -21.81 -12.60
CA LYS A 18 1.16 -22.22 -11.19
C LYS A 18 1.95 -21.24 -10.32
N CYS A 19 1.38 -20.92 -9.16
CA CYS A 19 2.05 -20.24 -8.05
C CYS A 19 3.38 -20.96 -7.74
N ASN A 20 4.46 -20.19 -7.66
CA ASN A 20 5.79 -20.66 -7.32
C ASN A 20 6.22 -20.05 -5.99
N LEU A 21 6.06 -20.83 -4.91
CA LEU A 21 6.45 -20.42 -3.56
C LEU A 21 7.97 -20.32 -3.39
N ASP A 22 8.76 -21.03 -4.19
CA ASP A 22 10.23 -20.91 -4.13
C ASP A 22 10.67 -19.50 -4.57
N LEU A 23 10.06 -18.94 -5.62
CA LEU A 23 10.31 -17.56 -6.05
C LEU A 23 9.82 -16.53 -5.02
N TYR A 24 8.74 -16.84 -4.31
CA TYR A 24 8.30 -16.00 -3.19
C TYR A 24 9.33 -16.02 -2.06
N ASN A 25 9.79 -17.20 -1.65
CA ASN A 25 10.78 -17.38 -0.59
C ASN A 25 12.12 -16.73 -0.96
N GLU A 26 12.59 -16.88 -2.20
CA GLU A 26 13.78 -16.19 -2.71
C GLU A 26 13.61 -14.67 -2.65
N TYR A 27 12.42 -14.14 -2.97
CA TYR A 27 12.17 -12.71 -2.90
C TYR A 27 12.19 -12.18 -1.46
N ILE A 28 11.52 -12.84 -0.52
CA ILE A 28 11.49 -12.37 0.89
C ILE A 28 12.87 -12.48 1.56
N GLU A 29 13.74 -13.37 1.09
CA GLU A 29 15.13 -13.50 1.57
C GLU A 29 16.10 -12.53 0.87
N SER A 30 15.66 -11.85 -0.20
CA SER A 30 16.46 -10.86 -0.92
C SER A 30 16.58 -9.55 -0.17
N ASP A 31 17.62 -8.77 -0.49
CA ASP A 31 17.84 -7.44 0.09
C ASP A 31 16.64 -6.48 -0.08
N GLU A 32 15.86 -6.67 -1.13
CA GLU A 32 14.69 -5.85 -1.43
C GLU A 32 13.43 -6.32 -0.70
N GLY A 33 13.21 -7.64 -0.63
CA GLY A 33 11.99 -8.21 -0.07
C GLY A 33 12.02 -8.46 1.44
N GLN A 34 13.20 -8.45 2.07
CA GLN A 34 13.36 -8.66 3.52
C GLN A 34 12.57 -7.65 4.37
N ASP A 35 12.32 -6.45 3.83
CA ASP A 35 11.62 -5.37 4.53
C ASP A 35 10.08 -5.46 4.41
N ILE A 36 9.53 -6.45 3.68
CA ILE A 36 8.09 -6.53 3.38
C ILE A 36 7.22 -6.48 4.65
N PHE A 37 7.52 -7.34 5.63
CA PHE A 37 6.77 -7.43 6.88
C PHE A 37 7.13 -6.31 7.85
N ILE A 38 8.36 -5.79 7.78
CA ILE A 38 8.79 -4.64 8.59
C ILE A 38 7.99 -3.40 8.17
N MET A 39 7.88 -3.14 6.87
CA MET A 39 7.12 -2.02 6.33
C MET A 39 5.63 -2.16 6.61
N ALA A 40 5.07 -3.37 6.52
CA ALA A 40 3.68 -3.63 6.93
C ALA A 40 3.46 -3.30 8.41
N ALA A 41 4.32 -3.79 9.30
CA ALA A 41 4.23 -3.52 10.74
C ALA A 41 4.41 -2.03 11.08
N LEU A 42 5.30 -1.32 10.37
CA LEU A 42 5.49 0.12 10.54
C LEU A 42 4.26 0.92 10.05
N CYS A 43 3.68 0.53 8.92
CA CYS A 43 2.43 1.10 8.43
C CYS A 43 1.29 0.88 9.43
N GLU A 44 1.13 -0.35 9.91
CA GLU A 44 0.14 -0.69 10.94
C GLU A 44 0.33 0.15 12.21
N SER A 45 1.56 0.25 12.70
CA SER A 45 1.90 1.06 13.87
C SER A 45 1.51 2.53 13.68
N ARG A 46 1.75 3.10 12.50
CA ARG A 46 1.38 4.49 12.19
C ARG A 46 -0.14 4.69 12.17
N ILE A 47 -0.89 3.72 11.65
CA ILE A 47 -2.36 3.73 11.67
C ILE A 47 -2.90 3.60 13.10
N VAL A 48 -2.37 2.66 13.87
CA VAL A 48 -2.74 2.45 15.28
C VAL A 48 -2.39 3.66 16.15
N TYR A 49 -1.30 4.35 15.83
CA TYR A 49 -0.94 5.60 16.50
C TYR A 49 -2.04 6.66 16.37
N LEU A 50 -2.67 6.83 15.20
CA LEU A 50 -3.81 7.75 15.04
C LEU A 50 -4.97 7.41 15.97
N LYS A 51 -5.25 6.10 16.12
CA LYS A 51 -6.27 5.59 17.05
C LYS A 51 -5.97 6.00 18.49
N ASN A 52 -4.71 5.84 18.90
CA ASN A 52 -4.26 6.08 20.26
C ASN A 52 -4.18 7.58 20.59
N VAL A 53 -3.67 8.41 19.69
CA VAL A 53 -3.62 9.88 19.89
C VAL A 53 -5.03 10.46 20.02
N ARG A 54 -6.00 9.86 19.33
CA ARG A 54 -7.40 10.27 19.41
C ARG A 54 -8.16 9.62 20.55
N ALA A 55 -7.58 8.66 21.28
CA ALA A 55 -8.22 8.05 22.42
C ALA A 55 -8.50 9.12 23.49
N GLY A 56 -9.78 9.46 23.67
CA GLY A 56 -10.24 10.52 24.57
C GLY A 56 -10.72 11.81 23.89
N TRP A 57 -10.58 11.94 22.57
CA TRP A 57 -11.16 13.03 21.79
C TRP A 57 -12.51 12.63 21.19
N TYR A 58 -13.42 13.60 21.02
CA TYR A 58 -14.72 13.37 20.39
C TYR A 58 -14.63 13.55 18.86
N GLY A 59 -15.19 12.60 18.11
CA GLY A 59 -15.39 12.70 16.65
C GLY A 59 -14.40 11.89 15.79
N PRO A 60 -14.68 11.78 14.48
CA PRO A 60 -13.91 10.94 13.54
C PRO A 60 -12.52 11.52 13.28
N ILE A 61 -11.56 10.69 12.86
CA ILE A 61 -10.19 11.13 12.52
C ILE A 61 -10.25 12.05 11.29
N PRO A 62 -9.58 13.22 11.29
CA PRO A 62 -9.51 14.10 10.13
C PRO A 62 -8.96 13.38 8.93
N GLN A 63 -9.58 13.62 7.78
CA GLN A 63 -9.11 13.04 6.51
C GLN A 63 -7.64 13.37 6.21
N ALA A 64 -7.16 14.54 6.65
CA ALA A 64 -5.77 14.95 6.49
C ALA A 64 -4.80 14.01 7.25
N ASP A 65 -5.16 13.59 8.47
CA ASP A 65 -4.34 12.70 9.28
C ASP A 65 -4.33 11.28 8.69
N LEU A 66 -5.49 10.81 8.22
CA LEU A 66 -5.61 9.53 7.51
C LEU A 66 -4.77 9.54 6.23
N SER A 67 -4.86 10.59 5.43
CA SER A 67 -4.06 10.75 4.21
C SER A 67 -2.56 10.82 4.52
N LEU A 68 -2.15 11.54 5.57
CA LEU A 68 -0.76 11.61 5.99
C LEU A 68 -0.20 10.24 6.39
N ALA A 69 -0.98 9.41 7.08
CA ALA A 69 -0.57 8.04 7.41
C ALA A 69 -0.55 7.15 6.16
N MET A 70 -1.59 7.18 5.34
CA MET A 70 -1.71 6.33 4.14
C MET A 70 -0.71 6.67 3.03
N CYS A 71 -0.22 7.90 3.00
CA CYS A 71 0.81 8.37 2.08
C CYS A 71 2.21 8.37 2.67
N SER A 72 2.39 7.74 3.84
CA SER A 72 3.71 7.54 4.42
C SER A 72 4.51 6.50 3.62
N GLU A 73 5.84 6.61 3.68
CA GLU A 73 6.75 5.73 2.94
C GLU A 73 6.51 4.26 3.29
N GLU A 74 6.27 3.96 4.55
CA GLU A 74 6.09 2.62 5.11
C GLU A 74 4.83 1.96 4.54
N CYS A 75 3.72 2.69 4.44
CA CYS A 75 2.48 2.16 3.85
C CYS A 75 2.57 1.99 2.33
N LEU A 76 3.16 2.96 1.63
CA LEU A 76 3.35 2.88 0.18
C LEU A 76 4.32 1.76 -0.20
N ARG A 77 5.44 1.65 0.52
CA ARG A 77 6.47 0.65 0.30
C ARG A 77 5.97 -0.74 0.66
N SER A 78 5.22 -0.89 1.77
CA SER A 78 4.56 -2.16 2.10
C SER A 78 3.72 -2.66 0.91
N ASP A 79 2.79 -1.85 0.41
CA ASP A 79 1.91 -2.25 -0.70
C ASP A 79 2.70 -2.58 -1.98
N GLU A 80 3.76 -1.83 -2.27
CA GLU A 80 4.63 -2.09 -3.43
C GLU A 80 5.36 -3.44 -3.30
N LEU A 81 5.96 -3.72 -2.14
CA LEU A 81 6.68 -4.97 -1.88
C LEU A 81 5.73 -6.18 -1.97
N HIS A 82 4.53 -6.09 -1.42
CA HIS A 82 3.52 -7.16 -1.52
C HIS A 82 3.06 -7.37 -2.97
N LYS A 83 2.81 -6.30 -3.72
CA LYS A 83 2.47 -6.38 -5.16
C LYS A 83 3.60 -7.03 -5.95
N LYS A 84 4.85 -6.67 -5.66
CA LYS A 84 6.02 -7.22 -6.32
C LYS A 84 6.21 -8.70 -6.01
N ALA A 85 6.07 -9.10 -4.74
CA ALA A 85 6.14 -10.50 -4.31
C ALA A 85 5.11 -11.38 -5.05
N MET A 86 3.85 -10.95 -5.13
CA MET A 86 2.80 -11.66 -5.87
C MET A 86 3.06 -11.69 -7.37
N SER A 87 3.54 -10.57 -7.95
CA SER A 87 3.85 -10.48 -9.38
C SER A 87 4.98 -11.44 -9.79
N LEU A 88 6.04 -11.53 -8.97
CA LEU A 88 7.20 -12.40 -9.21
C LEU A 88 6.86 -13.89 -9.04
N SER A 89 6.23 -14.23 -7.91
CA SER A 89 5.87 -15.62 -7.57
C SER A 89 4.67 -16.14 -8.35
N ARG A 90 3.86 -15.23 -8.92
CA ARG A 90 2.55 -15.51 -9.52
C ARG A 90 1.56 -16.14 -8.54
N CYS A 91 1.84 -16.02 -7.25
CA CYS A 91 0.96 -16.49 -6.19
C CYS A 91 -0.07 -15.41 -5.87
N THR A 92 -1.29 -15.86 -5.58
CA THR A 92 -2.31 -15.00 -4.97
C THR A 92 -2.01 -14.79 -3.49
N CYS A 93 -2.51 -13.71 -2.90
CA CYS A 93 -2.33 -13.49 -1.47
C CYS A 93 -2.85 -14.66 -0.61
N ALA A 94 -3.93 -15.32 -1.05
CA ALA A 94 -4.51 -16.46 -0.33
C ALA A 94 -3.58 -17.69 -0.34
N GLN A 95 -2.90 -17.95 -1.46
CA GLN A 95 -1.92 -19.02 -1.56
C GLN A 95 -0.69 -18.77 -0.67
N VAL A 96 -0.22 -17.53 -0.62
CA VAL A 96 0.90 -17.14 0.26
C VAL A 96 0.47 -17.22 1.73
N SER A 97 -0.69 -16.67 2.07
CA SER A 97 -1.21 -16.64 3.46
C SER A 97 -1.47 -18.04 4.04
N ALA A 98 -1.83 -19.01 3.19
CA ALA A 98 -2.02 -20.39 3.59
C ALA A 98 -0.71 -21.10 4.00
N ASP A 99 0.44 -20.62 3.51
CA ASP A 99 1.77 -21.14 3.85
C ASP A 99 2.39 -20.37 5.03
N THR A 100 2.07 -19.07 5.17
CA THR A 100 2.65 -18.17 6.19
C THR A 100 1.86 -18.08 7.51
N ILE A 101 0.92 -19.00 7.76
CA ILE A 101 -0.07 -18.99 8.88
C ILE A 101 0.51 -18.62 10.26
N VAL A 102 1.80 -18.87 10.51
CA VAL A 102 2.44 -18.67 11.82
C VAL A 102 3.04 -17.27 12.02
N ARG A 103 3.24 -16.46 10.97
CA ARG A 103 3.92 -15.16 11.11
C ARG A 103 3.08 -13.95 10.72
N HIS A 104 2.42 -13.96 9.56
CA HIS A 104 1.66 -12.81 9.05
C HIS A 104 0.64 -13.27 7.99
N ASP A 105 -0.60 -12.74 8.03
CA ASP A 105 -1.60 -12.97 6.99
C ASP A 105 -1.41 -11.95 5.86
N PHE A 106 -0.78 -12.39 4.78
CA PHE A 106 -0.36 -11.55 3.66
C PHE A 106 -1.55 -10.80 3.03
N CYS A 107 -2.75 -11.40 2.98
CA CYS A 107 -3.92 -10.71 2.43
C CYS A 107 -4.36 -9.52 3.30
N LEU A 108 -4.05 -9.53 4.60
CA LEU A 108 -4.41 -8.49 5.55
C LEU A 108 -3.46 -7.29 5.56
N GLU A 109 -2.24 -7.46 5.07
CA GLU A 109 -1.15 -6.47 5.16
C GLU A 109 -1.20 -5.35 4.12
N ASN A 110 -2.24 -5.33 3.28
CA ASN A 110 -2.51 -4.17 2.45
C ASN A 110 -2.78 -2.95 3.34
N SER A 111 -2.11 -1.83 3.08
CA SER A 111 -2.17 -0.64 3.93
C SER A 111 -3.59 -0.10 4.12
N ALA A 112 -4.40 -0.10 3.06
CA ALA A 112 -5.79 0.35 3.15
C ALA A 112 -6.65 -0.64 3.95
N ARG A 113 -6.35 -1.94 3.85
CA ARG A 113 -7.01 -2.96 4.68
C ARG A 113 -6.63 -2.85 6.16
N LEU A 114 -5.37 -2.53 6.47
CA LEU A 114 -4.93 -2.21 7.83
C LEU A 114 -5.69 -0.99 8.38
N LEU A 115 -5.85 0.06 7.57
CA LEU A 115 -6.63 1.24 7.93
C LEU A 115 -8.09 0.88 8.28
N CYS A 116 -8.72 0.10 7.40
CA CYS A 116 -10.08 -0.40 7.58
C CYS A 116 -10.21 -1.22 8.87
N THR A 117 -9.25 -2.11 9.13
CA THR A 117 -9.25 -3.01 10.28
C THR A 117 -9.13 -2.25 11.59
N HIS A 118 -8.26 -1.23 11.66
CA HIS A 118 -7.96 -0.55 12.91
C HIS A 118 -8.87 0.63 13.22
N LEU A 119 -9.29 1.36 12.19
CA LEU A 119 -10.01 2.63 12.31
C LEU A 119 -11.45 2.56 11.77
N SER A 120 -11.86 1.46 11.14
CA SER A 120 -13.17 1.32 10.49
C SER A 120 -13.44 2.37 9.38
N GLU A 121 -12.39 2.95 8.83
CA GLU A 121 -12.44 3.94 7.73
C GLU A 121 -12.46 3.25 6.34
N CYS A 122 -13.21 2.16 6.23
CA CYS A 122 -13.47 1.47 4.96
C CYS A 122 -14.65 2.14 4.25
N GLY A 123 -14.49 2.55 3.00
CA GLY A 123 -15.66 2.77 2.15
C GLY A 123 -16.43 1.46 1.89
N HIS A 124 -17.65 1.56 1.34
CA HIS A 124 -18.46 0.41 0.91
C HIS A 124 -17.99 -0.14 -0.46
N TRP A 125 -16.70 -0.42 -0.61
CA TRP A 125 -16.09 -0.70 -1.92
C TRP A 125 -16.26 -2.14 -2.42
N GLY A 126 -16.76 -3.06 -1.58
CA GLY A 126 -17.08 -4.43 -2.01
C GLY A 126 -15.88 -5.30 -2.39
N CYS A 127 -14.66 -4.91 -1.99
CA CYS A 127 -13.42 -5.65 -2.26
C CYS A 127 -13.38 -7.00 -1.52
N GLN A 128 -13.09 -8.08 -2.25
CA GLN A 128 -12.86 -9.40 -1.65
C GLN A 128 -11.52 -9.44 -0.90
N LEU A 129 -11.34 -10.42 0.01
CA LEU A 129 -10.08 -10.58 0.73
C LEU A 129 -8.92 -10.96 -0.20
N GLU A 130 -9.21 -11.81 -1.19
CA GLU A 130 -8.23 -12.32 -2.16
C GLU A 130 -7.77 -11.24 -3.16
N ASP A 131 -8.58 -10.19 -3.35
CA ASP A 131 -8.20 -9.01 -4.11
C ASP A 131 -7.41 -8.05 -3.22
N PHE A 132 -6.12 -8.35 -3.11
CA PHE A 132 -5.18 -7.57 -2.29
C PHE A 132 -5.14 -6.08 -2.68
N ASN A 133 -5.32 -5.75 -3.96
CA ASN A 133 -5.10 -4.40 -4.48
C ASN A 133 -6.34 -3.50 -4.43
N CYS A 134 -7.54 -4.08 -4.44
CA CYS A 134 -8.79 -3.34 -4.58
C CYS A 134 -8.94 -2.22 -3.54
N LEU A 135 -8.73 -2.51 -2.24
CA LEU A 135 -8.93 -1.49 -1.20
C LEU A 135 -7.99 -0.30 -1.35
N ARG A 136 -6.72 -0.56 -1.67
CA ARG A 136 -5.75 0.52 -1.87
C ARG A 136 -6.08 1.34 -3.11
N TYR A 137 -6.49 0.69 -4.19
CA TYR A 137 -6.91 1.37 -5.42
C TYR A 137 -8.10 2.31 -5.18
N GLU A 138 -9.12 1.84 -4.47
CA GLU A 138 -10.31 2.63 -4.13
C GLU A 138 -9.97 3.81 -3.21
N TRP A 139 -9.08 3.59 -2.24
CA TRP A 139 -8.55 4.66 -1.39
C TRP A 139 -7.85 5.74 -2.22
N ASP A 140 -6.88 5.36 -3.06
CA ASP A 140 -6.09 6.29 -3.85
C ASP A 140 -6.94 7.02 -4.91
N HIS A 141 -8.05 6.43 -5.36
CA HIS A 141 -9.00 7.08 -6.28
C HIS A 141 -9.68 8.30 -5.63
N LEU A 142 -10.03 8.21 -4.35
CA LEU A 142 -10.71 9.27 -3.59
C LEU A 142 -9.71 10.23 -2.92
N TYR A 143 -8.59 9.70 -2.45
CA TYR A 143 -7.60 10.39 -1.65
C TYR A 143 -6.19 10.13 -2.22
N PRO A 144 -5.90 10.60 -3.43
CA PRO A 144 -4.60 10.39 -4.03
C PRO A 144 -3.55 11.04 -3.13
N CYS A 145 -2.45 10.32 -2.91
CA CYS A 145 -1.29 10.94 -2.32
C CYS A 145 -0.87 12.08 -3.24
N ALA A 146 -0.95 13.32 -2.72
CA ALA A 146 -0.29 14.43 -3.36
C ALA A 146 1.18 14.01 -3.43
N GLY A 147 1.63 13.63 -4.63
CA GLY A 147 3.04 13.36 -4.86
C GLY A 147 3.81 14.52 -4.25
N SER A 148 5.00 14.26 -3.72
CA SER A 148 5.93 15.29 -3.29
C SER A 148 6.22 16.23 -4.46
N CYS A 149 5.27 17.09 -4.82
CA CYS A 149 5.51 18.36 -5.43
C CYS A 149 6.23 19.10 -4.33
N VAL A 150 7.55 18.91 -4.33
CA VAL A 150 8.47 19.92 -3.87
C VAL A 150 7.96 21.20 -4.53
N ALA A 151 7.18 21.99 -3.79
CA ALA A 151 7.01 23.38 -4.09
C ALA A 151 8.41 23.96 -3.90
N ILE A 152 9.22 23.87 -4.96
CA ILE A 152 10.42 24.66 -5.08
C ILE A 152 9.87 26.08 -5.07
N ASN A 153 9.84 26.69 -3.89
CA ASN A 153 9.61 28.11 -3.75
C ASN A 153 10.72 28.79 -4.56
N ALA A 154 10.39 29.18 -5.79
CA ALA A 154 11.27 29.93 -6.67
C ALA A 154 11.75 31.26 -6.06
N GLY A 155 11.22 31.64 -4.88
CA GLY A 155 11.64 32.81 -4.11
C GLY A 155 13.00 32.69 -3.40
N VAL A 156 13.55 31.49 -3.17
CA VAL A 156 14.80 31.36 -2.38
C VAL A 156 16.08 31.44 -3.24
N VAL A 157 16.01 31.18 -4.55
CA VAL A 157 17.20 31.24 -5.42
C VAL A 157 17.60 32.68 -5.77
N VAL A 158 16.69 33.66 -5.65
CA VAL A 158 16.98 35.06 -6.03
C VAL A 158 17.83 35.80 -4.99
N LEU A 159 17.79 35.41 -3.71
CA LEU A 159 18.56 36.12 -2.66
C LEU A 159 20.05 35.74 -2.62
N ALA A 160 20.45 34.62 -3.23
CA ALA A 160 21.86 34.21 -3.26
C ALA A 160 22.67 34.90 -4.38
N LEU A 161 22.02 35.45 -5.41
CA LEU A 161 22.69 36.07 -6.56
C LEU A 161 22.87 37.59 -6.44
N THR A 162 22.15 38.26 -5.53
CA THR A 162 22.32 39.71 -5.31
C THR A 162 23.39 40.05 -4.26
N ALA A 163 23.87 39.07 -3.49
CA ALA A 163 24.94 39.29 -2.51
C ALA A 163 26.35 39.28 -3.15
N SER A 164 26.48 38.90 -4.43
CA SER A 164 27.77 38.87 -5.15
C SER A 164 28.13 40.19 -5.84
N TRP A 165 27.32 41.24 -5.69
CA TRP A 165 27.52 42.55 -6.34
C TRP A 165 27.66 43.72 -5.35
N LEU A 166 28.06 43.43 -4.10
CA LEU A 166 28.40 44.44 -3.08
C LEU A 166 29.71 44.10 -2.33
N ALA A 167 30.71 43.58 -3.05
CA ALA A 167 32.09 43.53 -2.59
C ALA A 167 33.00 44.27 -3.59
#